data_AF-A0A3G6RRF1-F1
#
_entry.id   AF-A0A3G6RRF1-F1
#
_cell.length_a   1.000
_cell.length_b   1.000
_cell.length_c   1.000
_cell.angle_alpha   90.00
_cell.angle_beta   90.00
_cell.angle_gamma   90.00
#
_symmetry.space_group_name_H-M   'P 1'
#
loop_
_entity.id
_entity.type
_entity.pdbx_description
1 polymer ?
#
loop_
_entity_poly.entity_id
_entity_poly.type
_entity_poly.pdbx_seq_one_letter_code
_entity_poly.pdbx_strand_id
1 'polypeptide(L)'
;MKRIVLTGCVLLTGITQAQVKKTQLKPTSEKKWINPVKLTKEERSRPYMDEVLKTRDTLTPEEAERRRKNIAVGNPFKKYGYYPKIATLSKGKYLEFHDMDTVVNIGSIKYNKKTKEITEFREIDLSDPDAQPYLDTAGRWFSPDPLSEEYSSWSPYNMVMNNPISNIDPDGRQVFTDFKLLQDGTVTRVDPNDGSEKRNDDRLFATDKKGNVTNTAPVIVDKAKPNDGSIISSLATDYGLAEPRYPKGINFGRTTNPTDAANVFMFAAKNSDVEWGLEAFQVGKGVSYTVFTGHDDDSTPPNFFNQSPSKSLFNIHSHKDVNGPSPINGQTNGDYGISRGGDNYYYRTTGKTDYPSHYLYYAPSKGKSNLWMYHWRNKDIYKKDLGTSTINLKNLGK
;
A
#
# COMPACT_ATOMS: atom_id res chain seq x y z
N MET A 1 -69.73 17.34 61.63
CA MET A 1 -70.25 18.19 60.54
C MET A 1 -69.08 18.72 59.73
N LYS A 2 -69.12 18.54 58.39
CA LYS A 2 -68.62 19.43 57.28
C LYS A 2 -67.38 20.32 57.57
N ARG A 3 -66.34 20.53 56.76
CA ARG A 3 -66.03 20.36 55.32
C ARG A 3 -64.65 21.06 55.08
N ILE A 4 -63.87 20.61 54.07
CA ILE A 4 -62.97 21.41 53.17
C ILE A 4 -61.67 22.01 53.82
N VAL A 5 -60.45 21.48 53.57
CA VAL A 5 -59.51 21.62 52.42
C VAL A 5 -58.98 23.06 52.18
N LEU A 6 -57.67 23.32 52.40
CA LEU A 6 -56.65 23.59 51.36
C LEU A 6 -55.32 24.15 51.96
N THR A 7 -54.20 23.65 51.44
CA THR A 7 -52.87 24.30 51.24
C THR A 7 -51.80 24.31 52.34
N GLY A 8 -50.87 23.35 52.23
CA GLY A 8 -49.43 23.63 52.01
C GLY A 8 -48.56 24.09 53.19
N CYS A 9 -48.12 23.18 54.05
CA CYS A 9 -46.95 23.39 54.92
C CYS A 9 -45.74 22.63 54.37
N VAL A 10 -44.77 23.36 53.82
CA VAL A 10 -43.43 22.87 53.51
C VAL A 10 -42.72 22.57 54.85
N LEU A 11 -42.57 21.28 55.16
CA LEU A 11 -41.77 20.78 56.28
C LEU A 11 -40.29 20.85 55.92
N LEU A 12 -39.62 21.91 56.34
CA LEU A 12 -38.16 21.97 56.49
C LEU A 12 -37.75 21.07 57.66
N THR A 13 -37.55 19.78 57.38
CA THR A 13 -36.85 18.87 58.30
C THR A 13 -35.39 18.80 57.88
N GLY A 14 -34.53 19.42 58.69
CA GLY A 14 -33.09 19.40 58.50
C GLY A 14 -32.55 17.99 58.68
N ILE A 15 -32.14 17.36 57.58
CA ILE A 15 -31.36 16.13 57.61
C ILE A 15 -29.91 16.52 57.88
N THR A 16 -29.40 16.03 59.02
CA THR A 16 -28.01 16.06 59.44
C THR A 16 -27.15 15.29 58.44
N GLN A 17 -26.49 15.99 57.51
CA GLN A 17 -25.33 15.41 56.85
C GLN A 17 -24.15 15.45 57.82
N ALA A 18 -23.79 14.28 58.37
CA ALA A 18 -22.50 14.07 58.98
C ALA A 18 -21.42 14.32 57.90
N GLN A 19 -20.88 15.54 57.86
CA GLN A 19 -19.70 15.84 57.07
C GLN A 19 -18.54 15.02 57.63
N VAL A 20 -18.11 14.00 56.89
CA VAL A 20 -16.79 13.39 57.09
C VAL A 20 -15.78 14.53 56.97
N LYS A 21 -15.13 14.86 58.08
CA LYS A 21 -14.09 15.89 58.14
C LYS A 21 -12.96 15.44 57.22
N LYS A 22 -12.91 15.96 55.98
CA LYS A 22 -11.76 15.77 55.09
C LYS A 22 -10.53 16.23 55.85
N THR A 23 -9.63 15.31 56.18
CA THR A 23 -8.32 15.63 56.72
C THR A 23 -7.66 16.56 55.72
N GLN A 24 -7.48 17.83 56.08
CA GLN A 24 -6.66 18.74 55.29
C GLN A 24 -5.26 18.14 55.27
N LEU A 25 -4.84 17.64 54.11
CA LEU A 25 -3.45 17.30 53.86
C LEU A 25 -2.63 18.56 54.17
N LYS A 26 -1.81 18.50 55.23
CA LYS A 26 -0.78 19.53 55.44
C LYS A 26 -0.01 19.66 54.14
N PRO A 27 0.24 20.86 53.61
CA PRO A 27 1.09 21.01 52.44
C PRO A 27 2.44 20.38 52.77
N THR A 28 2.76 19.27 52.10
CA THR A 28 4.10 18.69 52.15
C THR A 28 5.06 19.79 51.72
N SER A 29 6.00 20.17 52.58
CA SER A 29 7.06 21.12 52.25
C SER A 29 7.64 20.74 50.90
N GLU A 30 7.54 21.62 49.89
CA GLU A 30 8.11 21.33 48.58
C GLU A 30 9.57 20.94 48.77
N LYS A 31 9.94 19.74 48.29
CA LYS A 31 11.33 19.29 48.34
C LYS A 31 12.18 20.34 47.64
N LYS A 32 13.11 20.95 48.38
CA LYS A 32 14.00 21.98 47.86
C LYS A 32 14.79 21.40 46.69
N TRP A 33 14.89 22.15 45.59
CA TRP A 33 15.73 21.77 44.47
C TRP A 33 17.18 21.66 44.95
N ILE A 34 17.79 20.49 44.77
CA ILE A 34 19.18 20.23 45.13
C ILE A 34 19.93 19.92 43.84
N ASN A 35 21.10 20.54 43.65
CA ASN A 35 22.05 20.12 42.63
C ASN A 35 23.05 19.15 43.29
N PRO A 36 23.02 17.85 42.95
CA PRO A 36 23.85 16.83 43.59
C PRO A 36 25.34 16.89 43.15
N VAL A 37 25.69 17.72 42.15
CA VAL A 37 27.07 17.87 41.67
C VAL A 37 27.71 19.14 42.24
N LYS A 38 28.85 19.00 42.91
CA LYS A 38 29.70 20.15 43.31
C LYS A 38 30.45 20.68 42.10
N LEU A 39 29.85 21.65 41.39
CA LEU A 39 30.47 22.31 40.24
C LEU A 39 31.60 23.27 40.67
N THR A 40 32.71 23.26 39.93
CA THR A 40 33.78 24.26 40.06
C THR A 40 33.31 25.65 39.62
N LYS A 41 34.08 26.71 39.93
CA LYS A 41 33.75 28.10 39.54
C LYS A 41 33.64 28.27 38.02
N GLU A 42 34.45 27.53 37.27
CA GLU A 42 34.47 27.50 35.79
C GLU A 42 33.35 26.67 35.19
N GLU A 43 32.84 25.67 35.92
CA GLU A 43 31.70 24.88 35.50
C GLU A 43 30.38 25.61 35.75
N ARG A 44 30.31 26.44 36.81
CA ARG A 44 29.14 27.30 37.10
C ARG A 44 28.94 28.43 36.08
N SER A 45 30.00 28.89 35.42
CA SER A 45 29.89 29.90 34.36
C SER A 45 29.38 29.33 33.04
N ARG A 46 29.20 28.00 32.93
CA ARG A 46 28.62 27.30 31.78
C ARG A 46 27.14 27.02 32.07
N PRO A 47 26.18 27.78 31.48
CA PRO A 47 24.79 27.84 31.95
C PRO A 47 23.99 26.55 31.81
N TYR A 48 24.55 25.53 31.15
CA TYR A 48 23.90 24.25 30.91
C TYR A 48 23.87 23.30 32.13
N MET A 49 24.84 23.36 33.05
CA MET A 49 24.97 22.30 34.08
C MET A 49 24.13 22.48 35.34
N ASP A 50 23.92 23.72 35.76
CA ASP A 50 23.22 23.99 37.01
C ASP A 50 21.70 23.86 36.88
N GLU A 51 21.15 24.02 35.66
CA GLU A 51 19.70 24.01 35.43
C GLU A 51 19.16 22.62 35.05
N VAL A 52 19.93 21.82 34.31
CA VAL A 52 19.44 20.54 33.75
C VAL A 52 19.52 19.38 34.75
N LEU A 53 20.41 19.46 35.75
CA LEU A 53 20.52 18.49 36.84
C LEU A 53 19.66 18.85 38.07
N LYS A 54 18.89 19.94 38.02
CA LYS A 54 17.90 20.26 39.05
C LYS A 54 16.83 19.19 39.07
N THR A 55 16.78 18.43 40.15
CA THR A 55 15.76 17.40 40.38
C THR A 55 15.18 17.52 41.78
N ARG A 56 13.93 17.08 41.94
CA ARG A 56 13.25 16.94 43.25
C ARG A 56 13.56 15.59 43.91
N ASP A 57 14.22 14.70 43.16
CA ASP A 57 14.61 13.36 43.57
C ASP A 57 16.08 13.36 43.99
N THR A 58 16.45 12.48 44.92
CA THR A 58 17.84 12.32 45.33
C THR A 58 18.61 11.58 44.24
N LEU A 59 19.51 12.29 43.55
CA LEU A 59 20.43 11.71 42.57
C LEU A 59 21.78 11.42 43.24
N THR A 60 22.36 10.24 42.99
CA THR A 60 23.74 9.96 43.41
C THR A 60 24.72 10.85 42.62
N PRO A 61 25.88 11.20 43.19
CA PRO A 61 26.90 12.00 42.47
C PRO A 61 27.34 11.36 41.14
N GLU A 62 27.44 10.03 41.12
CA GLU A 62 27.79 9.24 39.93
C GLU A 62 26.74 9.35 38.82
N GLU A 63 25.46 9.18 39.18
CA GLU A 63 24.35 9.32 38.24
C GLU A 63 24.25 10.74 37.70
N ALA A 64 24.46 11.74 38.56
CA ALA A 64 24.44 13.14 38.18
C ALA A 64 25.55 13.48 37.19
N GLU A 65 26.77 12.97 37.41
CA GLU A 65 27.90 13.12 36.48
C GLU A 65 27.66 12.36 35.16
N ARG A 66 27.01 11.20 35.20
CA ARG A 66 26.61 10.46 33.98
C ARG A 66 25.62 11.27 33.14
N ARG A 67 24.57 11.82 33.75
CA ARG A 67 23.60 12.68 33.04
C ARG A 67 24.26 13.93 32.48
N ARG A 68 25.18 14.53 33.25
CA ARG A 68 26.00 15.66 32.84
C ARG A 68 26.74 15.38 31.53
N LYS A 69 27.41 14.22 31.45
CA LYS A 69 28.13 13.79 30.24
C LYS A 69 27.17 13.57 29.07
N ASN A 70 26.05 12.88 29.30
CA ASN A 70 25.07 12.58 28.25
C ASN A 70 24.50 13.82 27.57
N ILE A 71 24.27 14.91 28.31
CA ILE A 71 23.74 16.13 27.68
C ILE A 71 24.82 17.15 27.26
N ALA A 72 26.05 17.06 27.80
CA ALA A 72 27.21 17.78 27.25
C ALA A 72 27.59 17.30 25.84
N VAL A 73 27.34 16.02 25.56
CA VAL A 73 27.48 15.39 24.25
C VAL A 73 26.65 16.12 23.20
N GLY A 74 25.40 16.49 23.51
CA GLY A 74 24.50 17.17 22.58
C GLY A 74 24.79 18.64 22.27
N ASN A 75 25.94 19.20 22.64
CA ASN A 75 26.28 20.61 22.37
C ASN A 75 27.05 20.77 21.04
N PRO A 76 26.39 21.21 19.94
CA PRO A 76 27.04 21.39 18.64
C PRO A 76 28.01 22.59 18.62
N PHE A 77 27.93 23.50 19.58
CA PHE A 77 28.74 24.73 19.63
C PHE A 77 29.96 24.62 20.55
N LYS A 78 30.22 23.43 21.11
CA LYS A 78 31.35 23.18 22.02
C LYS A 78 32.69 23.64 21.42
N LYS A 79 32.92 23.40 20.13
CA LYS A 79 34.14 23.83 19.40
C LYS A 79 34.34 25.35 19.35
N TYR A 80 33.27 26.11 19.54
CA TYR A 80 33.27 27.57 19.52
C TYR A 80 33.23 28.19 20.93
N GLY A 81 33.30 27.37 21.99
CA GLY A 81 33.27 27.84 23.37
C GLY A 81 31.89 28.24 23.89
N TYR A 82 30.81 28.00 23.13
CA TYR A 82 29.45 28.28 23.56
C TYR A 82 28.79 27.07 24.23
N TYR A 83 28.04 27.32 25.30
CA TYR A 83 27.38 26.28 26.12
C TYR A 83 25.91 26.63 26.36
N PRO A 84 25.06 26.59 25.31
CA PRO A 84 23.64 26.88 25.46
C PRO A 84 22.95 25.77 26.28
N LYS A 85 21.75 26.07 26.79
CA LYS A 85 20.88 25.07 27.40
C LYS A 85 20.50 24.03 26.35
N ILE A 86 20.93 22.79 26.56
CA ILE A 86 20.62 21.67 25.67
C ILE A 86 19.30 21.03 26.12
N ALA A 87 18.31 21.04 25.23
CA ALA A 87 17.03 20.39 25.47
C ALA A 87 17.21 18.86 25.41
N THR A 88 16.72 18.16 26.44
CA THR A 88 16.66 16.70 26.49
C THR A 88 15.32 16.25 27.03
N LEU A 89 14.81 15.15 26.47
CA LEU A 89 13.55 14.53 26.86
C LEU A 89 13.66 13.86 28.24
N SER A 90 14.79 13.22 28.52
CA SER A 90 15.04 12.44 29.74
C SER A 90 15.92 13.16 30.77
N LYS A 91 16.27 14.44 30.52
CA LYS A 91 17.22 15.21 31.35
C LYS A 91 18.57 14.49 31.51
N GLY A 92 19.03 13.86 30.44
CA GLY A 92 20.29 13.11 30.40
C GLY A 92 20.25 11.72 31.03
N LYS A 93 19.10 11.24 31.52
CA LYS A 93 18.97 9.88 32.06
C LYS A 93 19.38 8.82 31.02
N TYR A 94 19.05 9.06 29.76
CA TYR A 94 19.51 8.27 28.61
C TYR A 94 20.42 9.11 27.71
N LEU A 95 21.28 8.45 26.92
CA LEU A 95 22.02 9.08 25.85
C LEU A 95 21.04 9.32 24.68
N GLU A 96 20.66 10.58 24.47
CA GLU A 96 19.66 11.00 23.47
C GLU A 96 20.27 11.51 22.17
N PHE A 97 21.59 11.68 22.15
CA PHE A 97 22.32 12.19 20.99
C PHE A 97 23.07 11.02 20.37
N HIS A 98 22.61 10.62 19.19
CA HIS A 98 23.21 9.56 18.39
C HIS A 98 24.10 10.16 17.28
N ASP A 99 24.98 9.33 16.72
CA ASP A 99 25.72 9.65 15.50
C ASP A 99 26.55 10.94 15.54
N MET A 100 27.32 11.19 16.60
CA MET A 100 28.23 12.35 16.62
C MET A 100 29.54 12.12 15.88
N ASP A 101 29.91 10.86 15.68
CA ASP A 101 31.14 10.49 15.00
C ASP A 101 30.95 10.51 13.48
N THR A 102 32.05 10.75 12.76
CA THR A 102 32.05 10.72 11.28
C THR A 102 31.77 9.30 10.76
N VAL A 103 32.20 8.30 11.53
CA VAL A 103 31.95 6.88 11.28
C VAL A 103 31.01 6.37 12.37
N VAL A 104 29.90 5.76 11.98
CA VAL A 104 28.89 5.23 12.88
C VAL A 104 28.77 3.72 12.71
N ASN A 105 28.44 3.01 13.79
CA ASN A 105 28.14 1.59 13.73
C ASN A 105 26.65 1.43 13.43
N ILE A 106 26.32 0.71 12.36
CA ILE A 106 24.95 0.36 11.96
C ILE A 106 24.93 -1.16 11.82
N GLY A 107 24.39 -1.85 12.82
CA GLY A 107 24.38 -3.31 12.84
C GLY A 107 25.79 -3.90 12.69
N SER A 108 25.96 -4.76 11.67
CA SER A 108 27.23 -5.38 11.31
C SER A 108 28.21 -4.49 10.53
N ILE A 109 27.89 -3.21 10.25
CA ILE A 109 28.77 -2.36 9.43
C ILE A 109 29.20 -1.07 10.13
N LYS A 110 30.37 -0.55 9.74
CA LYS A 110 30.78 0.83 10.01
C LYS A 110 30.58 1.69 8.78
N TYR A 111 29.74 2.70 8.90
CA TYR A 111 29.40 3.61 7.81
C TYR A 111 29.98 5.00 8.05
N ASN A 112 30.72 5.53 7.06
CA ASN A 112 31.20 6.89 7.07
C ASN A 112 30.14 7.83 6.50
N LYS A 113 29.53 8.65 7.36
CA LYS A 113 28.43 9.56 6.97
C LYS A 113 28.88 10.69 6.05
N LYS A 114 30.18 11.01 6.01
CA LYS A 114 30.73 12.09 5.18
C LYS A 114 31.06 11.61 3.78
N THR A 115 31.69 10.44 3.66
CA THR A 115 32.04 9.86 2.35
C THR A 115 30.92 9.00 1.76
N LYS A 116 29.94 8.62 2.57
CA LYS A 116 28.84 7.69 2.23
C LYS A 116 29.32 6.28 1.86
N GLU A 117 30.36 5.81 2.53
CA GLU A 117 30.98 4.51 2.26
C GLU A 117 30.95 3.59 3.47
N ILE A 118 30.85 2.29 3.21
CA ILE A 118 31.06 1.24 4.21
C ILE A 118 32.57 1.10 4.40
N THR A 119 33.02 1.35 5.63
CA THR A 119 34.44 1.32 6.00
C THR A 119 34.87 -0.04 6.54
N GLU A 120 33.95 -0.81 7.13
CA GLU A 120 34.26 -2.09 7.76
C GLU A 120 32.99 -2.94 7.89
N PHE A 121 33.14 -4.26 7.72
CA PHE A 121 32.16 -5.26 8.12
C PHE A 121 32.65 -5.93 9.41
N ARG A 122 31.80 -5.94 10.42
CA ARG A 122 32.05 -6.50 11.75
C ARG A 122 31.35 -7.84 11.86
N GLU A 123 32.09 -8.86 12.31
CA GLU A 123 31.49 -10.11 12.75
C GLU A 123 30.81 -9.92 14.10
N ILE A 124 29.54 -10.35 14.17
CA ILE A 124 28.72 -10.25 15.36
C ILE A 124 28.69 -11.63 16.00
N ASP A 125 29.06 -11.68 17.27
CA ASP A 125 28.86 -12.90 18.06
C ASP A 125 27.36 -13.04 18.38
N LEU A 126 26.70 -13.94 17.64
CA LEU A 126 25.28 -14.25 17.82
C LEU A 126 24.99 -15.12 19.05
N SER A 127 26.03 -15.60 19.75
CA SER A 127 25.88 -16.43 20.94
C SER A 127 25.67 -15.63 22.22
N ASP A 128 26.07 -14.35 22.23
CA ASP A 128 25.80 -13.40 23.31
C ASP A 128 24.57 -12.54 22.96
N PRO A 129 23.41 -12.77 23.62
CA PRO A 129 22.19 -12.01 23.37
C PRO A 129 22.33 -10.52 23.73
N ASP A 130 23.35 -10.11 24.50
CA ASP A 130 23.63 -8.71 24.84
C ASP A 130 24.71 -8.09 23.93
N ALA A 131 25.38 -8.87 23.07
CA ALA A 131 26.33 -8.38 22.06
C ALA A 131 25.66 -7.82 20.79
N GLN A 132 24.32 -7.73 20.79
CA GLN A 132 23.54 -7.24 19.66
C GLN A 132 23.99 -5.82 19.28
N PRO A 133 24.52 -5.63 18.06
CA PRO A 133 24.93 -4.31 17.65
C PRO A 133 23.72 -3.41 17.54
N TYR A 134 23.94 -2.16 17.92
CA TYR A 134 22.98 -1.08 17.75
C TYR A 134 22.40 -1.12 16.32
N LEU A 135 21.06 -1.23 16.24
CA LEU A 135 20.24 -1.18 15.02
C LEU A 135 20.13 -2.45 14.14
N ASP A 136 20.79 -3.57 14.47
CA ASP A 136 20.73 -4.78 13.62
C ASP A 136 19.37 -5.52 13.69
N THR A 137 18.59 -5.30 14.76
CA THR A 137 17.28 -5.92 14.98
C THR A 137 16.10 -4.98 14.80
N ALA A 138 16.33 -3.68 14.60
CA ALA A 138 15.24 -2.72 14.46
C ALA A 138 14.81 -2.67 12.98
N GLY A 139 13.77 -3.41 12.61
CA GLY A 139 13.05 -3.21 11.35
C GLY A 139 12.30 -1.87 11.32
N ARG A 140 13.04 -0.76 11.48
CA ARG A 140 12.57 0.61 11.68
C ARG A 140 13.56 1.61 11.09
N TRP A 141 13.06 2.75 10.64
CA TRP A 141 13.89 3.86 10.15
C TRP A 141 14.64 4.57 11.28
N PHE A 142 15.82 5.15 10.98
CA PHE A 142 16.67 5.85 11.95
C PHE A 142 16.15 7.25 12.33
N SER A 143 15.42 7.87 11.41
CA SER A 143 14.80 9.19 11.57
C SER A 143 13.31 9.09 11.26
N PRO A 144 12.49 9.99 11.83
CA PRO A 144 11.10 10.12 11.40
C PRO A 144 11.01 10.28 9.89
N ASP A 145 10.07 9.56 9.28
CA ASP A 145 9.71 9.70 7.88
C ASP A 145 9.21 11.15 7.62
N PRO A 146 9.81 11.88 6.65
CA PRO A 146 9.34 13.20 6.24
C PRO A 146 7.86 13.26 5.81
N LEU A 147 7.27 12.13 5.40
CA LEU A 147 5.86 11.99 5.01
C LEU A 147 4.99 11.37 6.11
N SER A 148 5.49 11.28 7.35
CA SER A 148 4.76 10.63 8.45
C SER A 148 3.35 11.19 8.73
N GLU A 149 3.08 12.44 8.39
CA GLU A 149 1.73 13.04 8.51
C GLU A 149 0.70 12.40 7.56
N GLU A 150 1.13 11.96 6.37
CA GLU A 150 0.29 11.23 5.40
C GLU A 150 -0.04 9.82 5.88
N TYR A 151 0.77 9.27 6.81
CA TYR A 151 0.61 7.94 7.39
C TYR A 151 0.25 8.00 8.87
N SER A 152 -0.71 8.86 9.25
CA SER A 152 -1.11 9.07 10.65
C SER A 152 -1.45 7.80 11.46
N SER A 153 -1.84 6.72 10.79
CA SER A 153 -2.11 5.41 11.43
C SER A 153 -0.87 4.56 11.69
N TRP A 154 0.29 4.97 11.20
CA TRP A 154 1.56 4.27 11.29
C TRP A 154 2.58 5.06 12.11
N SER A 155 3.51 4.35 12.72
CA SER A 155 4.63 5.01 13.40
C SER A 155 5.47 5.78 12.37
N PRO A 156 5.98 6.98 12.70
CA PRO A 156 6.93 7.70 11.83
C PRO A 156 8.25 6.93 11.60
N TYR A 157 8.45 5.79 12.25
CA TYR A 157 9.62 4.92 12.10
C TYR A 157 9.28 3.56 11.46
N ASN A 158 8.08 3.42 10.89
CA ASN A 158 7.60 2.18 10.29
C ASN A 158 8.41 1.77 9.05
N MET A 159 8.89 0.52 9.01
CA MET A 159 9.55 -0.03 7.84
C MET A 159 8.51 -0.70 6.93
N VAL A 160 8.33 -0.20 5.71
CA VAL A 160 7.53 -0.83 4.63
C VAL A 160 6.12 -1.31 5.04
N MET A 161 5.45 -0.56 5.91
CA MET A 161 4.13 -0.90 6.49
C MET A 161 4.11 -2.25 7.21
N ASN A 162 5.23 -2.60 7.86
CA ASN A 162 5.47 -3.89 8.50
C ASN A 162 5.30 -5.11 7.57
N ASN A 163 5.39 -4.94 6.24
CA ASN A 163 5.30 -6.04 5.27
C ASN A 163 6.47 -6.02 4.26
N PRO A 164 7.71 -6.32 4.69
CA PRO A 164 8.89 -6.33 3.82
C PRO A 164 8.94 -7.44 2.77
N ILE A 165 7.99 -8.37 2.81
CA ILE A 165 7.88 -9.43 1.79
C ILE A 165 7.23 -8.88 0.52
N SER A 166 6.16 -8.09 0.67
CA SER A 166 5.40 -7.53 -0.45
C SER A 166 5.85 -6.13 -0.85
N ASN A 167 6.33 -5.34 0.10
CA ASN A 167 6.52 -3.91 -0.04
C ASN A 167 8.00 -3.54 -0.10
N ILE A 168 8.31 -2.54 -0.92
CA ILE A 168 9.62 -1.92 -1.02
C ILE A 168 9.42 -0.43 -0.80
N ASP A 169 10.27 0.18 0.03
CA ASP A 169 10.33 1.63 0.27
C ASP A 169 11.71 2.10 -0.22
N PRO A 170 11.82 2.47 -1.51
CA PRO A 170 13.10 2.70 -2.19
C PRO A 170 13.92 3.87 -1.63
N ASP A 171 13.25 4.91 -1.13
CA ASP A 171 13.88 6.15 -0.66
C ASP A 171 13.64 6.46 0.83
N GLY A 172 12.91 5.60 1.52
CA GLY A 172 12.62 5.68 2.95
C GLY A 172 11.52 6.67 3.32
N ARG A 173 10.61 6.98 2.38
CA ARG A 173 9.52 7.96 2.55
C ARG A 173 8.15 7.39 2.23
N GLN A 174 8.08 6.40 1.35
CA GLN A 174 6.82 5.80 0.91
C GLN A 174 7.10 4.44 0.30
N VAL A 175 6.23 3.48 0.60
CA VAL A 175 6.16 2.24 -0.17
C VAL A 175 5.75 2.58 -1.60
N PHE A 176 6.72 2.70 -2.51
CA PHE A 176 6.45 2.89 -3.92
C PHE A 176 6.12 1.55 -4.57
N THR A 177 5.01 1.56 -5.30
CA THR A 177 4.45 0.41 -5.98
C THR A 177 4.62 0.58 -7.48
N ASP A 178 5.18 -0.40 -8.17
CA ASP A 178 5.51 -0.32 -9.59
C ASP A 178 4.37 0.22 -10.49
N PHE A 179 3.30 -0.55 -10.70
CA PHE A 179 2.09 -0.09 -11.39
C PHE A 179 0.86 -0.18 -10.49
N LYS A 180 -0.06 0.77 -10.64
CA LYS A 180 -1.37 0.76 -9.96
C LYS A 180 -2.52 0.75 -10.96
N LEU A 181 -3.55 -0.02 -10.63
CA LEU A 181 -4.84 -0.09 -11.31
C LEU A 181 -5.86 0.76 -10.54
N LEU A 182 -6.40 1.77 -11.21
CA LEU A 182 -7.47 2.61 -10.72
C LEU A 182 -8.84 1.99 -10.97
N GLN A 183 -9.86 2.51 -10.27
CA GLN A 183 -11.23 1.99 -10.38
C GLN A 183 -11.84 2.21 -11.78
N ASP A 184 -11.40 3.19 -12.55
CA ASP A 184 -11.79 3.39 -13.94
C ASP A 184 -11.01 2.51 -14.94
N GLY A 185 -10.22 1.56 -14.45
CA GLY A 185 -9.42 0.65 -15.26
C GLY A 185 -8.09 1.23 -15.74
N THR A 186 -7.78 2.49 -15.42
CA THR A 186 -6.49 3.08 -15.80
C THR A 186 -5.36 2.39 -15.05
N VAL A 187 -4.38 1.89 -15.80
CA VAL A 187 -3.10 1.39 -15.26
C VAL A 187 -2.08 2.51 -15.35
N THR A 188 -1.44 2.86 -14.23
CA THR A 188 -0.43 3.93 -14.19
C THR A 188 0.85 3.45 -13.54
N ARG A 189 1.99 3.85 -14.11
CA ARG A 189 3.29 3.77 -13.46
C ARG A 189 3.32 4.79 -12.32
N VAL A 190 3.67 4.36 -11.10
CA VAL A 190 3.64 5.27 -9.94
C VAL A 190 4.86 6.20 -9.94
N ASP A 191 6.05 5.63 -10.01
CA ASP A 191 7.30 6.39 -10.18
C ASP A 191 8.24 5.60 -11.11
N PRO A 192 8.72 6.19 -12.21
CA PRO A 192 9.67 5.54 -13.11
C PRO A 192 11.09 5.39 -12.54
N ASN A 193 11.41 6.01 -11.40
CA ASN A 193 12.74 6.02 -10.78
C ASN A 193 12.78 5.40 -9.38
N ASP A 194 11.76 4.62 -9.02
CA ASP A 194 11.64 3.94 -7.73
C ASP A 194 12.53 2.69 -7.61
N GLY A 195 13.37 2.41 -8.62
CA GLY A 195 14.21 1.22 -8.68
C GLY A 195 13.51 -0.01 -9.23
N SER A 196 12.17 0.01 -9.41
CA SER A 196 11.44 -1.12 -9.99
C SER A 196 11.84 -1.37 -11.45
N GLU A 197 12.31 -0.33 -12.16
CA GLU A 197 12.81 -0.42 -13.53
C GLU A 197 14.02 -1.35 -13.67
N LYS A 198 14.75 -1.59 -12.58
CA LYS A 198 15.92 -2.49 -12.54
C LYS A 198 15.55 -3.95 -12.27
N ARG A 199 14.31 -4.24 -11.86
CA ARG A 199 13.86 -5.61 -11.62
C ARG A 199 13.51 -6.32 -12.91
N ASN A 200 13.54 -7.65 -12.88
CA ASN A 200 13.10 -8.52 -13.97
C ASN A 200 11.58 -8.84 -13.91
N ASP A 201 10.79 -8.11 -13.13
CA ASP A 201 9.34 -8.28 -13.00
C ASP A 201 8.61 -6.93 -12.94
N ASP A 202 7.40 -6.90 -13.50
CA ASP A 202 6.46 -5.81 -13.29
C ASP A 202 5.35 -6.25 -12.32
N ARG A 203 4.91 -5.33 -11.47
CA ARG A 203 3.89 -5.60 -10.43
C ARG A 203 2.70 -4.65 -10.55
N LEU A 204 1.50 -5.21 -10.59
CA LEU A 204 0.25 -4.46 -10.64
C LEU A 204 -0.51 -4.54 -9.31
N PHE A 205 -0.72 -3.38 -8.70
CA PHE A 205 -1.45 -3.21 -7.45
C PHE A 205 -2.84 -2.61 -7.71
N ALA A 206 -3.82 -2.96 -6.88
CA ALA A 206 -5.19 -2.45 -6.93
C ALA A 206 -5.34 -1.26 -5.99
N THR A 207 -6.14 -0.27 -6.36
CA THR A 207 -6.40 0.89 -5.51
C THR A 207 -7.84 0.99 -5.01
N ASP A 208 -8.06 1.79 -3.97
CA ASP A 208 -9.38 2.28 -3.61
C ASP A 208 -9.85 3.38 -4.59
N LYS A 209 -11.03 3.95 -4.34
CA LYS A 209 -11.60 5.06 -5.12
C LYS A 209 -10.79 6.36 -5.03
N LYS A 210 -9.89 6.48 -4.06
CA LYS A 210 -8.99 7.64 -3.90
C LYS A 210 -7.62 7.41 -4.55
N GLY A 211 -7.38 6.21 -5.11
CA GLY A 211 -6.10 5.86 -5.71
C GLY A 211 -5.07 5.32 -4.73
N ASN A 212 -5.46 5.02 -3.47
CA ASN A 212 -4.58 4.39 -2.49
C ASN A 212 -4.53 2.88 -2.72
N VAL A 213 -3.35 2.27 -2.63
CA VAL A 213 -3.21 0.81 -2.79
C VAL A 213 -3.97 0.06 -1.69
N THR A 214 -4.71 -0.97 -2.07
CA THR A 214 -5.61 -1.73 -1.18
C THR A 214 -5.23 -3.19 -0.99
N ASN A 215 -4.40 -3.75 -1.88
CA ASN A 215 -3.98 -5.14 -1.83
C ASN A 215 -2.50 -5.28 -1.48
N THR A 216 -2.16 -6.31 -0.70
CA THR A 216 -0.78 -6.69 -0.37
C THR A 216 -0.22 -7.76 -1.31
N ALA A 217 -1.05 -8.31 -2.19
CA ALA A 217 -0.69 -9.34 -3.17
C ALA A 217 -0.90 -8.79 -4.60
N PRO A 218 0.11 -8.19 -5.23
CA PRO A 218 0.02 -7.73 -6.62
C PRO A 218 -0.04 -8.90 -7.59
N VAL A 219 -0.46 -8.64 -8.82
CA VAL A 219 -0.10 -9.53 -9.94
C VAL A 219 1.33 -9.23 -10.34
N ILE A 220 2.13 -10.29 -10.47
CA ILE A 220 3.53 -10.22 -10.87
C ILE A 220 3.64 -10.81 -12.27
N VAL A 221 4.30 -10.11 -13.18
CA VAL A 221 4.60 -10.58 -14.53
C VAL A 221 6.10 -10.47 -14.76
N ASP A 222 6.73 -11.60 -15.06
CA ASP A 222 8.15 -11.64 -15.38
C ASP A 222 8.42 -10.94 -16.72
N LYS A 223 9.49 -10.16 -16.74
CA LYS A 223 10.07 -9.57 -17.94
C LYS A 223 11.20 -10.45 -18.45
N ALA A 224 11.44 -10.42 -19.75
CA ALA A 224 12.59 -11.09 -20.33
C ALA A 224 13.92 -10.46 -19.86
N LYS A 225 13.96 -9.13 -19.73
CA LYS A 225 15.06 -8.34 -19.14
C LYS A 225 14.50 -7.12 -18.42
N PRO A 226 15.25 -6.49 -17.50
CA PRO A 226 14.75 -5.34 -16.74
C PRO A 226 14.18 -4.19 -17.57
N ASN A 227 14.79 -3.91 -18.72
CA ASN A 227 14.40 -2.82 -19.63
C ASN A 227 13.33 -3.21 -20.67
N ASP A 228 12.86 -4.46 -20.66
CA ASP A 228 11.79 -4.89 -21.56
C ASP A 228 10.42 -4.53 -20.97
N GLY A 229 9.40 -4.40 -21.81
CA GLY A 229 8.02 -4.23 -21.34
C GLY A 229 7.36 -5.55 -20.98
N SER A 230 6.41 -5.52 -20.05
CA SER A 230 5.47 -6.60 -19.79
C SER A 230 4.08 -6.28 -20.35
N ILE A 231 3.12 -7.20 -20.17
CA ILE A 231 1.71 -6.91 -20.43
C ILE A 231 1.18 -5.78 -19.53
N ILE A 232 1.71 -5.63 -18.31
CA ILE A 232 1.30 -4.59 -17.36
C ILE A 232 1.77 -3.22 -17.85
N SER A 233 3.05 -3.09 -18.22
CA SER A 233 3.58 -1.82 -18.73
C SER A 233 2.94 -1.42 -20.07
N SER A 234 2.57 -2.41 -20.89
CA SER A 234 1.80 -2.18 -22.12
C SER A 234 0.42 -1.59 -21.82
N LEU A 235 -0.29 -2.12 -20.82
CA LEU A 235 -1.57 -1.57 -20.38
C LEU A 235 -1.46 -0.13 -19.85
N ALA A 236 -0.32 0.24 -19.29
CA ALA A 236 -0.04 1.61 -18.84
C ALA A 236 0.30 2.59 -19.98
N THR A 237 0.48 2.09 -21.21
CA THR A 237 0.88 2.91 -22.36
C THR A 237 -0.34 3.57 -22.99
N ASP A 238 -0.29 4.90 -23.16
CA ASP A 238 -1.25 5.60 -24.01
C ASP A 238 -0.88 5.42 -25.49
N TYR A 239 -1.67 4.64 -26.20
CA TYR A 239 -1.50 4.38 -27.63
C TYR A 239 -2.18 5.44 -28.51
N GLY A 240 -2.86 6.43 -27.93
CA GLY A 240 -3.65 7.42 -28.66
C GLY A 240 -4.88 6.82 -29.36
N LEU A 241 -5.32 5.65 -28.92
CA LEU A 241 -6.49 4.95 -29.47
C LEU A 241 -7.74 5.41 -28.75
N ALA A 242 -8.69 5.98 -29.48
CA ALA A 242 -9.98 6.37 -28.94
C ALA A 242 -11.07 6.21 -30.00
N GLU A 243 -12.27 5.85 -29.57
CA GLU A 243 -13.47 5.81 -30.39
C GLU A 243 -14.57 6.61 -29.69
N PRO A 244 -15.62 7.08 -30.40
CA PRO A 244 -16.72 7.83 -29.77
C PRO A 244 -17.37 7.10 -28.58
N ARG A 245 -17.35 5.76 -28.58
CA ARG A 245 -17.85 4.93 -27.47
C ARG A 245 -16.90 4.86 -26.27
N TYR A 246 -15.59 5.05 -26.49
CA TYR A 246 -14.55 4.98 -25.47
C TYR A 246 -13.78 6.30 -25.40
N PRO A 247 -14.40 7.38 -24.87
CA PRO A 247 -13.82 8.72 -24.88
C PRO A 247 -12.59 8.85 -23.96
N LYS A 248 -12.41 7.92 -23.02
CA LYS A 248 -11.23 7.83 -22.14
C LYS A 248 -10.04 7.12 -22.81
N GLY A 249 -10.21 6.62 -24.03
CA GLY A 249 -9.20 5.87 -24.76
C GLY A 249 -9.34 4.35 -24.61
N ILE A 250 -8.45 3.63 -25.28
CA ILE A 250 -8.37 2.18 -25.29
C ILE A 250 -6.96 1.77 -24.93
N ASN A 251 -6.84 0.98 -23.86
CA ASN A 251 -5.58 0.44 -23.37
C ASN A 251 -5.56 -1.07 -23.55
N PHE A 252 -4.42 -1.60 -24.01
CA PHE A 252 -4.25 -3.04 -24.18
C PHE A 252 -2.81 -3.49 -23.92
N GLY A 253 -2.66 -4.76 -23.56
CA GLY A 253 -1.38 -5.43 -23.46
C GLY A 253 -1.43 -6.78 -24.14
N ARG A 254 -0.30 -7.22 -24.71
CA ARG A 254 -0.19 -8.53 -25.37
C ARG A 254 0.88 -9.39 -24.72
N THR A 255 0.61 -10.69 -24.67
CA THR A 255 1.58 -11.70 -24.23
C THR A 255 1.36 -13.02 -24.97
N THR A 256 2.38 -13.86 -25.03
CA THR A 256 2.27 -15.27 -25.45
C THR A 256 2.13 -16.21 -24.25
N ASN A 257 2.28 -15.71 -23.02
CA ASN A 257 2.11 -16.49 -21.80
C ASN A 257 0.62 -16.51 -21.37
N PRO A 258 -0.06 -17.67 -21.46
CA PRO A 258 -1.47 -17.76 -21.08
C PRO A 258 -1.73 -17.46 -19.60
N THR A 259 -0.76 -17.75 -18.72
CA THR A 259 -0.91 -17.53 -17.29
C THR A 259 -0.89 -16.05 -16.95
N ASP A 260 0.03 -15.29 -17.56
CA ASP A 260 0.13 -13.83 -17.34
C ASP A 260 -1.13 -13.13 -17.84
N ALA A 261 -1.60 -13.49 -19.05
CA ALA A 261 -2.84 -12.95 -19.61
C ALA A 261 -4.04 -13.21 -18.70
N ALA A 262 -4.22 -14.45 -18.24
CA ALA A 262 -5.32 -14.82 -17.37
C ALA A 262 -5.25 -14.10 -16.02
N ASN A 263 -4.07 -14.05 -15.39
CA ASN A 263 -3.89 -13.45 -14.08
C ASN A 263 -4.12 -11.94 -14.11
N VAL A 264 -3.57 -11.24 -15.11
CA VAL A 264 -3.75 -9.79 -15.26
C VAL A 264 -5.22 -9.46 -15.57
N PHE A 265 -5.85 -10.18 -16.49
CA PHE A 265 -7.28 -10.02 -16.79
C PHE A 265 -8.16 -10.23 -15.55
N MET A 266 -8.01 -11.38 -14.87
CA MET A 266 -8.83 -11.71 -13.69
C MET A 266 -8.62 -10.73 -12.55
N PHE A 267 -7.38 -10.26 -12.36
CA PHE A 267 -7.07 -9.25 -11.36
C PHE A 267 -7.71 -7.91 -11.71
N ALA A 268 -7.58 -7.46 -12.96
CA ALA A 268 -8.12 -6.18 -13.37
C ALA A 268 -9.65 -6.15 -13.27
N ALA A 269 -10.31 -7.16 -13.84
CA ALA A 269 -11.76 -7.33 -13.76
C ALA A 269 -12.30 -7.32 -12.32
N LYS A 270 -11.56 -7.91 -11.37
CA LYS A 270 -11.99 -7.99 -9.97
C LYS A 270 -11.75 -6.69 -9.18
N ASN A 271 -10.76 -5.90 -9.58
CA ASN A 271 -10.25 -4.79 -8.79
C ASN A 271 -10.54 -3.40 -9.39
N SER A 272 -11.22 -3.31 -10.54
CA SER A 272 -11.74 -2.05 -11.12
C SER A 272 -13.26 -2.11 -11.30
N ASP A 273 -13.89 -0.96 -11.48
CA ASP A 273 -15.32 -0.78 -11.74
C ASP A 273 -15.67 -0.84 -13.26
N VAL A 274 -14.70 -1.11 -14.13
CA VAL A 274 -14.90 -1.16 -15.58
C VAL A 274 -14.83 -2.58 -16.15
N GLU A 275 -15.37 -2.72 -17.36
CA GLU A 275 -15.34 -3.94 -18.14
C GLU A 275 -13.96 -4.18 -18.77
N TRP A 276 -13.46 -5.41 -18.60
CA TRP A 276 -12.21 -5.89 -19.21
C TRP A 276 -12.49 -6.99 -20.21
N GLY A 277 -11.68 -7.02 -21.27
CA GLY A 277 -11.68 -8.07 -22.28
C GLY A 277 -10.35 -8.81 -22.37
N LEU A 278 -10.43 -10.07 -22.82
CA LEU A 278 -9.31 -10.96 -23.10
C LEU A 278 -9.61 -11.77 -24.37
N GLU A 279 -8.79 -11.59 -25.39
CA GLU A 279 -8.90 -12.31 -26.66
C GLU A 279 -7.67 -13.16 -26.94
N ALA A 280 -7.85 -14.28 -27.62
CA ALA A 280 -6.78 -15.16 -28.07
C ALA A 280 -6.78 -15.32 -29.59
N PHE A 281 -5.59 -15.19 -30.18
CA PHE A 281 -5.39 -15.30 -31.62
C PHE A 281 -4.22 -16.23 -31.97
N GLN A 282 -4.41 -17.05 -33.00
CA GLN A 282 -3.36 -17.85 -33.60
C GLN A 282 -2.37 -16.94 -34.35
N VAL A 283 -1.10 -16.93 -33.93
CA VAL A 283 -0.02 -16.15 -34.56
C VAL A 283 1.14 -17.09 -34.89
N GLY A 284 1.31 -17.41 -36.18
CA GLY A 284 2.27 -18.41 -36.62
C GLY A 284 1.94 -19.77 -36.00
N LYS A 285 2.91 -20.37 -35.30
CA LYS A 285 2.74 -21.63 -34.56
C LYS A 285 2.27 -21.44 -33.11
N GLY A 286 2.18 -20.20 -32.63
CA GLY A 286 1.83 -19.88 -31.25
C GLY A 286 0.50 -19.16 -31.11
N VAL A 287 0.18 -18.78 -29.88
CA VAL A 287 -1.02 -18.01 -29.53
C VAL A 287 -0.60 -16.68 -28.93
N SER A 288 -1.27 -15.61 -29.34
CA SER A 288 -1.15 -14.28 -28.74
C SER A 288 -2.43 -13.99 -27.95
N TYR A 289 -2.26 -13.59 -26.70
CA TYR A 289 -3.32 -13.16 -25.81
C TYR A 289 -3.29 -11.65 -25.67
N THR A 290 -4.45 -11.00 -25.82
CA THR A 290 -4.59 -9.54 -25.67
C THR A 290 -5.55 -9.25 -24.53
N VAL A 291 -5.10 -8.53 -23.50
CA VAL A 291 -5.94 -8.01 -22.39
C VAL A 291 -6.19 -6.53 -22.63
N PHE A 292 -7.40 -6.05 -22.38
CA PHE A 292 -7.79 -4.69 -22.73
C PHE A 292 -8.98 -4.14 -21.96
N THR A 293 -9.13 -2.81 -22.00
CA THR A 293 -10.32 -2.10 -21.53
C THR A 293 -10.55 -0.82 -22.34
N GLY A 294 -11.80 -0.39 -22.40
CA GLY A 294 -12.21 0.93 -22.91
C GLY A 294 -12.57 1.91 -21.80
N HIS A 295 -12.30 1.56 -20.54
CA HIS A 295 -12.60 2.36 -19.35
C HIS A 295 -14.11 2.67 -19.16
N ASP A 296 -14.95 1.76 -19.64
CA ASP A 296 -16.42 1.77 -19.62
C ASP A 296 -16.90 0.57 -18.80
N ASP A 297 -17.95 0.74 -18.00
CA ASP A 297 -18.47 -0.27 -17.08
C ASP A 297 -19.39 -1.30 -17.74
N ASP A 298 -19.97 -0.94 -18.89
CA ASP A 298 -20.96 -1.75 -19.61
C ASP A 298 -20.45 -2.34 -20.93
N SER A 299 -19.22 -2.00 -21.35
CA SER A 299 -18.68 -2.51 -22.61
C SER A 299 -17.17 -2.52 -22.75
N THR A 300 -16.68 -3.50 -23.49
CA THR A 300 -15.30 -3.55 -23.97
C THR A 300 -15.18 -3.19 -25.47
N PRO A 301 -14.05 -2.58 -25.89
CA PRO A 301 -13.83 -2.26 -27.29
C PRO A 301 -13.90 -3.48 -28.22
N PRO A 302 -14.55 -3.36 -29.39
CA PRO A 302 -14.59 -4.45 -30.37
C PRO A 302 -13.25 -4.55 -31.11
N ASN A 303 -12.74 -5.78 -31.29
CA ASN A 303 -11.63 -6.14 -32.19
C ASN A 303 -10.28 -5.47 -31.88
N PHE A 304 -9.37 -6.18 -31.20
CA PHE A 304 -8.01 -5.67 -31.03
C PHE A 304 -7.21 -5.74 -32.34
N PHE A 305 -7.07 -4.56 -32.94
CA PHE A 305 -6.37 -4.20 -34.18
C PHE A 305 -5.29 -5.20 -34.64
N ASN A 306 -5.36 -5.56 -35.94
CA ASN A 306 -4.42 -6.39 -36.71
C ASN A 306 -4.53 -7.91 -36.60
N GLN A 307 -5.58 -8.46 -35.99
CA GLN A 307 -5.84 -9.89 -36.00
C GLN A 307 -7.03 -10.24 -36.91
N SER A 308 -6.82 -11.16 -37.84
CA SER A 308 -7.88 -11.62 -38.74
C SER A 308 -8.91 -12.44 -37.95
N PRO A 309 -10.22 -12.35 -38.27
CA PRO A 309 -11.24 -13.22 -37.71
C PRO A 309 -10.86 -14.70 -37.82
N SER A 310 -10.23 -15.10 -38.93
CA SER A 310 -9.73 -16.47 -39.16
C SER A 310 -8.70 -16.97 -38.14
N LYS A 311 -8.08 -16.06 -37.37
CA LYS A 311 -7.10 -16.37 -36.34
C LYS A 311 -7.69 -16.35 -34.94
N SER A 312 -8.91 -15.86 -34.75
CA SER A 312 -9.56 -15.81 -33.43
C SER A 312 -9.82 -17.22 -32.91
N LEU A 313 -9.47 -17.46 -31.65
CA LEU A 313 -9.67 -18.75 -30.97
C LEU A 313 -10.81 -18.64 -29.96
N PHE A 314 -10.80 -17.57 -29.16
CA PHE A 314 -11.86 -17.25 -28.21
C PHE A 314 -11.80 -15.77 -27.81
N ASN A 315 -12.89 -15.30 -27.20
CA ASN A 315 -13.00 -14.01 -26.52
C ASN A 315 -13.63 -14.21 -25.14
N ILE A 316 -13.20 -13.39 -24.19
CA ILE A 316 -13.71 -13.31 -22.83
C ILE A 316 -13.93 -11.84 -22.52
N HIS A 317 -15.09 -11.47 -21.98
CA HIS A 317 -15.28 -10.19 -21.28
C HIS A 317 -15.69 -10.43 -19.84
N SER A 318 -15.68 -9.39 -19.01
CA SER A 318 -15.95 -9.52 -17.59
C SER A 318 -17.18 -8.75 -17.18
N HIS A 319 -17.99 -9.29 -16.26
CA HIS A 319 -19.07 -8.54 -15.65
C HIS A 319 -18.82 -8.38 -14.16
N LYS A 320 -19.11 -7.21 -13.62
CA LYS A 320 -18.99 -6.96 -12.18
C LYS A 320 -20.25 -7.33 -11.42
N ASP A 321 -21.41 -6.93 -11.94
CA ASP A 321 -22.68 -6.99 -11.21
C ASP A 321 -23.59 -8.14 -11.65
N VAL A 322 -23.41 -8.66 -12.86
CA VAL A 322 -24.28 -9.70 -13.42
C VAL A 322 -23.53 -11.04 -13.54
N ASN A 323 -24.01 -12.05 -12.80
CA ASN A 323 -23.46 -13.40 -12.86
C ASN A 323 -24.04 -14.18 -14.06
N GLY A 324 -23.51 -13.87 -15.24
CA GLY A 324 -23.82 -14.56 -16.48
C GLY A 324 -24.09 -13.62 -17.65
N PRO A 325 -24.20 -14.18 -18.87
CA PRO A 325 -24.40 -13.40 -20.09
C PRO A 325 -25.73 -12.67 -20.14
N SER A 326 -25.64 -11.38 -20.48
CA SER A 326 -26.73 -10.42 -20.58
C SER A 326 -27.74 -10.83 -21.65
N PRO A 327 -29.06 -10.81 -21.35
CA PRO A 327 -30.10 -11.24 -22.26
C PRO A 327 -30.28 -10.30 -23.46
N ILE A 328 -31.06 -10.75 -24.44
CA ILE A 328 -31.43 -9.95 -25.62
C ILE A 328 -32.61 -9.04 -25.25
N ASN A 329 -32.37 -8.02 -24.43
CA ASN A 329 -33.41 -7.09 -23.98
C ASN A 329 -32.84 -5.66 -23.79
N GLY A 330 -32.67 -4.91 -24.88
CA GLY A 330 -32.16 -3.53 -24.82
C GLY A 330 -31.83 -2.92 -26.20
N GLN A 331 -31.15 -1.75 -26.20
CA GLN A 331 -30.63 -1.10 -27.41
C GLN A 331 -29.45 -1.85 -28.04
N THR A 332 -28.63 -2.49 -27.22
CA THR A 332 -27.64 -3.48 -27.62
C THR A 332 -28.26 -4.86 -27.38
N ASN A 333 -28.14 -5.80 -28.32
CA ASN A 333 -28.78 -7.13 -28.21
C ASN A 333 -28.17 -8.03 -27.10
N GLY A 334 -27.59 -7.45 -26.05
CA GLY A 334 -26.84 -8.13 -24.99
C GLY A 334 -25.64 -8.92 -25.50
N ASP A 335 -25.06 -9.73 -24.62
CA ASP A 335 -23.90 -10.57 -24.94
C ASP A 335 -24.21 -11.58 -26.04
N TYR A 336 -25.42 -12.14 -26.02
CA TYR A 336 -25.89 -13.05 -27.06
C TYR A 336 -25.90 -12.37 -28.42
N GLY A 337 -26.39 -11.13 -28.50
CA GLY A 337 -26.42 -10.36 -29.72
C GLY A 337 -25.04 -10.04 -30.28
N ILE A 338 -24.12 -9.61 -29.41
CA ILE A 338 -22.74 -9.30 -29.79
C ILE A 338 -22.01 -10.56 -30.25
N SER A 339 -22.14 -11.68 -29.53
CA SER A 339 -21.56 -12.97 -29.95
C SER A 339 -22.11 -13.44 -31.30
N ARG A 340 -23.43 -13.38 -31.52
CA ARG A 340 -24.02 -13.72 -32.83
C ARG A 340 -23.55 -12.78 -33.95
N GLY A 341 -23.37 -11.49 -33.65
CA GLY A 341 -22.78 -10.53 -34.58
C GLY A 341 -21.36 -10.94 -34.98
N GLY A 342 -20.55 -11.31 -33.99
CA GLY A 342 -19.19 -11.83 -34.17
C GLY A 342 -19.16 -13.11 -34.99
N ASP A 343 -20.01 -14.10 -34.67
CA ASP A 343 -20.16 -15.34 -35.44
C ASP A 343 -20.51 -15.06 -36.91
N ASN A 344 -21.51 -14.20 -37.15
CA ASN A 344 -21.90 -13.82 -38.52
C ASN A 344 -20.75 -13.15 -39.29
N TYR A 345 -19.99 -12.28 -38.63
CA TYR A 345 -18.83 -11.64 -39.23
C TYR A 345 -17.75 -12.69 -39.56
N TYR A 346 -17.45 -13.59 -38.63
CA TYR A 346 -16.51 -14.71 -38.83
C TYR A 346 -16.90 -15.58 -40.03
N TYR A 347 -18.17 -16.00 -40.13
CA TYR A 347 -18.64 -16.80 -41.28
C TYR A 347 -18.52 -16.04 -42.60
N ARG A 348 -18.90 -14.76 -42.64
CA ARG A 348 -18.78 -13.93 -43.87
C ARG A 348 -17.33 -13.77 -44.31
N THR A 349 -16.38 -13.70 -43.38
CA THR A 349 -14.95 -13.52 -43.69
C THR A 349 -14.23 -14.82 -44.02
N THR A 350 -14.63 -15.94 -43.41
CA THR A 350 -13.87 -17.20 -43.49
C THR A 350 -14.58 -18.32 -44.25
N GLY A 351 -15.91 -18.25 -44.38
CA GLY A 351 -16.75 -19.33 -44.87
C GLY A 351 -16.90 -20.52 -43.92
N LYS A 352 -16.35 -20.44 -42.69
CA LYS A 352 -16.36 -21.56 -41.74
C LYS A 352 -17.40 -21.39 -40.64
N THR A 353 -17.78 -22.51 -40.04
CA THR A 353 -18.80 -22.63 -38.98
C THR A 353 -18.24 -23.12 -37.63
N ASP A 354 -16.91 -23.27 -37.53
CA ASP A 354 -16.15 -23.54 -36.31
C ASP A 354 -15.85 -22.24 -35.55
N TYR A 355 -16.92 -21.51 -35.20
CA TYR A 355 -16.78 -20.18 -34.64
C TYR A 355 -15.99 -20.15 -33.32
N PRO A 356 -15.24 -19.07 -33.05
CA PRO A 356 -14.57 -18.85 -31.77
C PRO A 356 -15.51 -18.99 -30.58
N SER A 357 -15.01 -19.52 -29.47
CA SER A 357 -15.82 -19.62 -28.25
C SER A 357 -15.96 -18.26 -27.56
N HIS A 358 -17.15 -17.96 -27.06
CA HIS A 358 -17.43 -16.75 -26.27
C HIS A 358 -17.56 -17.11 -24.80
N TYR A 359 -16.89 -16.33 -23.96
CA TYR A 359 -16.89 -16.51 -22.52
C TYR A 359 -17.18 -15.21 -21.79
N LEU A 360 -17.74 -15.34 -20.59
CA LEU A 360 -17.96 -14.24 -19.68
C LEU A 360 -17.40 -14.60 -18.31
N TYR A 361 -16.59 -13.70 -17.75
CA TYR A 361 -16.01 -13.83 -16.43
C TYR A 361 -16.72 -12.91 -15.44
N TYR A 362 -17.56 -13.48 -14.58
CA TYR A 362 -18.18 -12.76 -13.49
C TYR A 362 -17.13 -12.50 -12.39
N ALA A 363 -16.87 -11.23 -12.09
CA ALA A 363 -15.82 -10.77 -11.18
C ALA A 363 -16.35 -9.75 -10.16
N PRO A 364 -17.20 -10.17 -9.20
CA PRO A 364 -17.77 -9.24 -8.23
C PRO A 364 -16.71 -8.73 -7.25
N SER A 365 -16.90 -7.51 -6.75
CA SER A 365 -16.05 -6.92 -5.68
C SER A 365 -15.98 -7.80 -4.43
N LYS A 366 -17.05 -8.56 -4.15
CA LYS A 366 -17.13 -9.51 -3.03
C LYS A 366 -17.77 -10.81 -3.51
N GLY A 367 -17.20 -11.93 -3.08
CA GLY A 367 -17.71 -13.25 -3.40
C GLY A 367 -16.83 -14.01 -4.39
N LYS A 368 -17.38 -15.10 -4.92
CA LYS A 368 -16.69 -15.99 -5.84
C LYS A 368 -16.92 -15.54 -7.28
N SER A 369 -15.83 -15.44 -8.03
CA SER A 369 -15.88 -15.25 -9.47
C SER A 369 -16.38 -16.52 -10.16
N ASN A 370 -16.92 -16.36 -11.37
CA ASN A 370 -17.41 -17.49 -12.15
C ASN A 370 -17.17 -17.31 -13.65
N LEU A 371 -16.95 -18.41 -14.38
CA LEU A 371 -16.74 -18.39 -15.82
C LEU A 371 -17.91 -19.05 -16.54
N TRP A 372 -18.49 -18.34 -17.50
CA TRP A 372 -19.57 -18.80 -18.35
C TRP A 372 -19.08 -18.99 -19.77
N MET A 373 -19.54 -20.04 -20.43
CA MET A 373 -19.44 -20.21 -21.89
C MET A 373 -20.82 -20.00 -22.49
N TYR A 374 -20.92 -19.29 -23.61
CA TYR A 374 -22.21 -19.01 -24.23
C TYR A 374 -22.11 -18.88 -25.75
N HIS A 375 -23.25 -19.06 -26.43
CA HIS A 375 -23.40 -18.72 -27.85
C HIS A 375 -24.87 -18.49 -28.19
N TRP A 376 -25.12 -17.78 -29.29
CA TRP A 376 -26.46 -17.59 -29.84
C TRP A 376 -26.50 -17.94 -31.33
N ARG A 377 -26.94 -19.16 -31.66
CA ARG A 377 -26.95 -19.68 -33.03
C ARG A 377 -28.34 -20.14 -33.40
N ASN A 378 -28.78 -19.85 -34.63
CA ASN A 378 -30.11 -20.26 -35.15
C ASN A 378 -31.30 -19.86 -34.25
N LYS A 379 -31.16 -18.77 -33.49
CA LYS A 379 -32.09 -18.30 -32.44
C LYS A 379 -32.08 -19.11 -31.13
N ASP A 380 -31.25 -20.15 -31.03
CA ASP A 380 -31.07 -20.93 -29.82
C ASP A 380 -29.96 -20.34 -28.95
N ILE A 381 -30.34 -20.00 -27.72
CA ILE A 381 -29.43 -19.51 -26.70
C ILE A 381 -28.85 -20.70 -25.93
N TYR A 382 -27.52 -20.78 -25.93
CA TYR A 382 -26.79 -21.69 -25.07
C TYR A 382 -25.97 -20.91 -24.07
N LYS A 383 -25.99 -21.36 -22.80
CA LYS A 383 -25.04 -20.95 -21.77
C LYS A 383 -24.69 -22.15 -20.90
N LYS A 384 -23.43 -22.20 -20.45
CA LYS A 384 -22.93 -23.21 -19.53
C LYS A 384 -22.06 -22.52 -18.48
N ASP A 385 -22.44 -22.73 -17.23
CA ASP A 385 -21.59 -22.41 -16.08
C ASP A 385 -20.43 -23.40 -16.04
N LEU A 386 -19.19 -22.91 -16.07
CA LEU A 386 -17.99 -23.74 -15.97
C LEU A 386 -17.53 -23.94 -14.52
N GLY A 387 -18.16 -23.27 -13.55
CA GLY A 387 -18.02 -23.51 -12.10
C GLY A 387 -16.64 -23.19 -11.54
N THR A 388 -15.84 -22.37 -12.23
CA THR A 388 -14.46 -22.05 -11.86
C THR A 388 -14.28 -20.55 -11.65
N SER A 389 -13.56 -20.19 -10.58
CA SER A 389 -13.11 -18.83 -10.31
C SER A 389 -11.75 -18.50 -10.94
N THR A 390 -11.12 -19.49 -11.59
CA THR A 390 -9.83 -19.35 -12.26
C THR A 390 -9.93 -19.70 -13.73
N ILE A 391 -9.24 -18.94 -14.56
CA ILE A 391 -9.22 -19.16 -16.01
C ILE A 391 -7.92 -19.88 -16.40
N ASN A 392 -8.04 -21.03 -17.06
CA ASN A 392 -6.92 -21.71 -17.71
C ASN A 392 -7.10 -21.64 -19.23
N LEU A 393 -6.41 -20.69 -19.87
CA LEU A 393 -6.57 -20.42 -21.31
C LEU A 393 -6.17 -21.59 -22.21
N LYS A 394 -5.35 -22.54 -21.73
CA LYS A 394 -4.97 -23.73 -22.51
C LYS A 394 -6.13 -24.73 -22.70
N ASN A 395 -7.19 -24.57 -21.91
CA ASN A 395 -8.38 -25.41 -21.96
C ASN A 395 -9.56 -24.73 -22.68
N LEU A 396 -9.40 -23.49 -23.13
CA LEU A 396 -10.43 -22.74 -23.85
C LEU A 396 -10.24 -22.83 -25.36
N GLY A 397 -11.34 -22.65 -26.11
CA GLY A 397 -11.31 -22.66 -27.59
C GLY A 397 -10.98 -24.01 -28.22
N LYS A 398 -11.21 -25.11 -27.49
CA LYS A 398 -11.06 -26.50 -27.98
C LYS A 398 -12.40 -27.14 -28.27
#